data_AF-A0A4S9APB4-F1
#
_entry.id   AF-A0A4S9APB4-F1
#
_cell.length_a   1.000
_cell.length_b   1.000
_cell.length_c   1.000
_cell.angle_alpha   90.00
_cell.angle_beta   90.00
_cell.angle_gamma   90.00
#
_symmetry.space_group_name_H-M   'P 1'
#
loop_
_entity.id
_entity.type
_entity.pdbx_description
1 polymer ?
#
loop_
_entity_poly.entity_id
_entity_poly.type
_entity_poly.pdbx_seq_one_letter_code
_entity_poly.pdbx_strand_id
1 'polypeptide(L)'
;MYFIKSDTDIGPAYFNKSQITIDSLGLLRMNQAAVPANSANTDAQSAQIVTAWSDITYGSIRTVAKGTKNPGAVYGMFFYGPDVPHYETDIELVTLNPTTVHFTNQNDTMSNSTETTLYGSSTISSWHEYRLDWVPGSVSFYIDGVLRENKTQGVPKGPGAWYWNAWSDGGPFSQGPARQANTSFIQSIDMYVNRTGLVCGK
;
A
#
# COMPACT_ATOMS: atom_id res chain seq x y z
N MET A 1 12.38 13.61 -0.46
CA MET A 1 10.99 13.44 0.01
C MET A 1 11.03 12.83 1.40
N TYR A 2 10.20 13.28 2.34
CA TYR A 2 10.24 12.80 3.72
C TYR A 2 8.95 12.02 4.04
N PHE A 3 9.12 10.85 4.66
CA PHE A 3 8.03 10.01 5.14
C PHE A 3 7.87 10.18 6.65
N ILE A 4 6.64 10.10 7.13
CA ILE A 4 6.32 10.06 8.55
C ILE A 4 5.88 8.62 8.86
N LYS A 5 6.39 8.08 9.96
CA LYS A 5 5.83 6.84 10.49
C LYS A 5 4.47 7.15 11.13
N SER A 6 3.44 6.40 10.76
CA SER A 6 2.07 6.62 11.24
C SER A 6 1.77 5.77 12.48
N ASP A 7 1.11 6.37 13.47
CA ASP A 7 0.35 5.67 14.52
C ASP A 7 -1.17 5.99 14.37
N THR A 8 -1.59 6.57 13.23
CA THR A 8 -2.97 6.92 12.97
C THR A 8 -3.61 5.83 12.12
N ASP A 9 -4.68 5.24 12.63
CA ASP A 9 -5.42 4.19 11.95
C ASP A 9 -6.17 4.78 10.74
N ILE A 10 -5.63 4.56 9.55
CA ILE A 10 -6.42 4.59 8.33
C ILE A 10 -6.80 3.14 8.06
N GLY A 11 -8.07 2.82 8.31
CA GLY A 11 -8.59 1.45 8.27
C GLY A 11 -8.55 0.73 9.63
N PRO A 12 -8.82 -0.58 9.66
CA PRO A 12 -9.11 -1.34 10.89
C PRO A 12 -7.88 -1.89 11.65
N ALA A 13 -6.66 -1.60 11.18
CA ALA A 13 -5.43 -2.18 11.73
C ALA A 13 -4.75 -1.27 12.77
N TYR A 14 -4.08 -1.86 13.76
CA TYR A 14 -3.34 -1.14 14.80
C TYR A 14 -1.91 -0.84 14.35
N PHE A 15 -1.61 0.41 13.99
CA PHE A 15 -0.26 0.81 13.53
C PHE A 15 0.66 1.24 14.66
N ASN A 16 1.92 0.79 14.62
CA ASN A 16 2.92 1.11 15.64
C ASN A 16 4.28 1.42 15.02
N LYS A 17 4.83 2.61 15.29
CA LYS A 17 6.15 3.07 14.79
C LYS A 17 7.32 2.13 15.08
N SER A 18 7.25 1.31 16.13
CA SER A 18 8.29 0.32 16.47
C SER A 18 8.37 -0.82 15.45
N GLN A 19 7.31 -1.04 14.67
CA GLN A 19 7.27 -2.04 13.60
C GLN A 19 7.96 -1.57 12.31
N ILE A 20 8.54 -0.36 12.31
CA ILE A 20 9.21 0.23 11.15
C ILE A 20 10.69 0.43 11.47
N THR A 21 11.56 -0.24 10.72
CA THR A 21 13.02 -0.15 10.91
C THR A 21 13.73 0.01 9.56
N ILE A 22 14.96 0.51 9.59
CA ILE A 22 15.89 0.40 8.47
C ILE A 22 17.00 -0.54 8.93
N ASP A 23 17.26 -1.59 8.17
CA ASP A 23 18.29 -2.55 8.54
C ASP A 23 19.70 -2.12 8.09
N SER A 24 20.71 -2.91 8.45
CA SER A 24 22.11 -2.62 8.12
C SER A 24 22.42 -2.63 6.61
N LEU A 25 21.50 -3.12 5.78
CA LEU A 25 21.61 -3.11 4.31
C LEU A 25 20.86 -1.91 3.70
N GLY A 26 20.27 -1.05 4.52
CA GLY A 26 19.49 0.10 4.07
C GLY A 26 18.07 -0.23 3.64
N LEU A 27 17.60 -1.47 3.87
CA LEU A 27 16.23 -1.85 3.51
C LEU A 27 15.25 -1.31 4.57
N LEU A 28 14.19 -0.65 4.10
CA LEU A 28 13.05 -0.34 4.94
C LEU A 28 12.29 -1.64 5.24
N ARG A 29 12.13 -1.95 6.52
CA ARG A 29 11.35 -3.08 7.02
C ARG A 29 10.06 -2.59 7.65
N MET A 30 8.96 -3.10 7.14
CA MET A 30 7.61 -2.86 7.65
C MET A 30 7.08 -4.17 8.20
N ASN A 31 7.01 -4.29 9.52
CA ASN A 31 6.64 -5.52 10.20
C ASN A 31 5.15 -5.54 10.54
N GLN A 32 4.57 -6.71 10.40
CA GLN A 32 3.27 -7.09 10.92
C GLN A 32 3.52 -8.19 11.95
N ALA A 33 3.19 -7.94 13.23
CA ALA A 33 3.53 -8.82 14.33
C ALA A 33 2.55 -10.00 14.45
N ALA A 34 3.05 -11.18 14.81
CA ALA A 34 2.19 -12.33 15.08
C ALA A 34 1.13 -12.02 16.15
N VAL A 35 -0.11 -12.41 15.91
CA VAL A 35 -1.21 -12.32 16.89
C VAL A 35 -1.20 -13.56 17.77
N PRO A 36 -0.97 -13.43 19.10
CA PRO A 36 -1.01 -14.57 20.03
C PRO A 36 -2.35 -15.32 19.96
N ALA A 37 -2.32 -16.63 20.23
CA ALA A 37 -3.50 -17.50 20.09
C ALA A 37 -4.74 -17.00 20.86
N ASN A 38 -4.53 -16.35 22.00
CA ASN A 38 -5.58 -15.88 22.92
C ASN A 38 -5.86 -14.36 22.82
N SER A 39 -5.31 -13.69 21.81
CA SER A 39 -5.55 -12.27 21.53
C SER A 39 -6.64 -12.09 20.47
N ALA A 40 -7.26 -10.91 20.41
CA ALA A 40 -8.20 -10.60 19.33
C ALA A 40 -7.43 -10.53 18.00
N ASN A 41 -8.06 -10.96 16.90
CA ASN A 41 -7.41 -10.97 15.59
C ASN A 41 -6.97 -9.56 15.13
N THR A 42 -7.63 -8.52 15.66
CA THR A 42 -7.36 -7.10 15.44
C THR A 42 -6.13 -6.59 16.20
N ASP A 43 -5.55 -7.37 17.12
CA ASP A 43 -4.41 -6.95 17.95
C ASP A 43 -3.06 -7.03 17.20
N ALA A 44 -3.08 -7.29 15.90
CA ALA A 44 -1.90 -7.33 15.06
C ALA A 44 -1.21 -5.95 14.99
N GLN A 45 -0.08 -5.79 15.69
CA GLN A 45 0.74 -4.61 15.51
C GLN A 45 1.25 -4.55 14.06
N SER A 46 0.93 -3.47 13.39
CA SER A 46 1.15 -3.26 11.97
C SER A 46 2.11 -2.09 11.76
N ALA A 47 2.62 -1.96 10.53
CA ALA A 47 3.53 -0.89 10.15
C ALA A 47 2.88 -0.02 9.07
N GLN A 48 3.01 1.30 9.18
CA GLN A 48 2.59 2.24 8.13
C GLN A 48 3.55 3.43 8.04
N ILE A 49 3.94 3.76 6.82
CA ILE A 49 4.59 5.03 6.50
C ILE A 49 3.68 5.81 5.55
N VAL A 50 3.73 7.13 5.68
CA VAL A 50 2.95 8.06 4.87
C VAL A 50 3.86 9.16 4.36
N THR A 51 3.59 9.67 3.17
CA THR A 51 4.22 10.90 2.70
C THR A 51 3.83 12.04 3.62
N ALA A 52 4.79 12.87 4.01
CA ALA A 52 4.46 14.03 4.82
C ALA A 52 3.71 15.15 4.06
N TRP A 53 3.56 14.98 2.75
CA TRP A 53 2.71 15.80 1.91
C TRP A 53 1.35 15.14 1.78
N SER A 54 0.29 15.93 1.97
CA SER A 54 -1.10 15.56 1.73
C SER A 54 -1.73 16.33 0.57
N ASP A 55 -0.90 17.05 -0.20
CA ASP A 55 -1.26 17.87 -1.34
C ASP A 55 -0.78 17.27 -2.68
N ILE A 56 -0.44 15.97 -2.68
CA ILE A 56 0.03 15.23 -3.85
C ILE A 56 -1.15 14.93 -4.78
N THR A 57 -0.95 15.15 -6.07
CA THR A 57 -1.89 14.73 -7.12
C THR A 57 -1.19 13.72 -8.05
N TYR A 58 -1.43 13.81 -9.36
CA TYR A 58 -0.90 12.93 -10.41
C TYR A 58 0.58 12.60 -10.23
N GLY A 59 0.99 11.41 -10.69
CA GLY A 59 2.39 11.01 -10.63
C GLY A 59 2.66 9.59 -11.07
N SER A 60 3.95 9.24 -11.07
CA SER A 60 4.46 7.89 -11.24
C SER A 60 5.15 7.47 -9.95
N ILE A 61 4.63 6.41 -9.32
CA ILE A 61 5.11 5.89 -8.04
C ILE A 61 5.63 4.48 -8.28
N ARG A 62 6.87 4.23 -7.87
CA ARG A 62 7.57 2.96 -8.03
C ARG A 62 8.06 2.48 -6.69
N THR A 63 7.76 1.23 -6.37
CA THR A 63 8.22 0.58 -5.14
C THR A 63 8.91 -0.71 -5.51
N VAL A 64 10.19 -0.84 -5.15
CA VAL A 64 10.91 -2.12 -5.27
C VAL A 64 10.80 -2.85 -3.94
N ALA A 65 10.02 -3.93 -3.91
CA ALA A 65 9.68 -4.63 -2.68
C ALA A 65 9.68 -6.15 -2.83
N LYS A 66 9.76 -6.81 -1.67
CA LYS A 66 9.41 -8.22 -1.45
C LYS A 66 8.86 -8.37 -0.04
N GLY A 67 8.32 -9.53 0.31
CA GLY A 67 7.89 -9.80 1.67
C GLY A 67 7.91 -11.28 2.03
N THR A 68 7.65 -11.56 3.31
CA THR A 68 7.30 -12.91 3.76
C THR A 68 5.87 -13.25 3.32
N LYS A 69 5.53 -14.54 3.37
CA LYS A 69 4.25 -15.09 2.85
C LYS A 69 3.46 -15.87 3.89
N ASN A 70 3.63 -15.54 5.17
CA ASN A 70 2.85 -16.21 6.21
C ASN A 70 1.41 -15.67 6.11
N PRO A 71 0.38 -16.52 6.07
CA PRO A 71 -0.99 -16.06 5.93
C PRO A 71 -1.41 -15.04 6.99
N GLY A 72 -2.36 -14.17 6.62
CA GLY A 72 -3.02 -13.26 7.55
C GLY A 72 -2.59 -11.79 7.44
N ALA A 73 -1.74 -11.43 6.47
CA ALA A 73 -1.28 -10.05 6.29
C ALA A 73 -1.43 -9.55 4.85
N VAL A 74 -1.45 -8.23 4.71
CA VAL A 74 -1.48 -7.50 3.44
C VAL A 74 -0.33 -6.50 3.41
N TYR A 75 0.34 -6.39 2.27
CA TYR A 75 1.25 -5.28 1.98
C TYR A 75 0.59 -4.33 0.99
N GLY A 76 0.25 -3.13 1.44
CA GLY A 76 -0.38 -2.09 0.62
C GLY A 76 0.61 -1.04 0.17
N MET A 77 0.43 -0.58 -1.07
CA MET A 77 1.11 0.56 -1.67
C MET A 77 0.04 1.39 -2.38
N PHE A 78 -0.37 2.49 -1.77
CA PHE A 78 -1.63 3.13 -2.15
C PHE A 78 -1.62 4.64 -1.97
N PHE A 79 -2.52 5.30 -2.68
CA PHE A 79 -2.83 6.70 -2.51
C PHE A 79 -4.19 6.83 -1.83
N TYR A 80 -4.28 7.71 -0.83
CA TYR A 80 -5.53 7.96 -0.10
C TYR A 80 -5.82 9.46 -0.08
N GLY A 81 -7.02 9.82 -0.53
CA GLY A 81 -7.58 11.17 -0.50
C GLY A 81 -8.19 11.55 0.85
N PRO A 82 -9.02 12.61 0.92
CA PRO A 82 -9.87 12.86 2.08
C PRO A 82 -10.98 11.80 2.18
N ASP A 83 -11.60 11.66 3.34
CA ASP A 83 -12.73 10.72 3.53
C ASP A 83 -14.00 11.15 2.78
N VAL A 84 -14.15 12.45 2.48
CA VAL A 84 -15.30 12.99 1.74
C VAL A 84 -14.87 14.13 0.81
N PRO A 85 -15.07 14.03 -0.52
CA PRO A 85 -15.38 12.80 -1.23
C PRO A 85 -14.20 11.81 -1.16
N HIS A 86 -14.45 10.53 -0.86
CA HIS A 86 -13.42 9.51 -0.80
C HIS A 86 -12.90 9.17 -2.19
N TYR A 87 -11.59 9.01 -2.29
CA TYR A 87 -10.93 8.38 -3.43
C TYR A 87 -9.60 7.77 -3.05
N GLU A 88 -9.27 6.65 -3.67
CA GLU A 88 -8.09 5.85 -3.38
C GLU A 88 -7.67 5.02 -4.61
N THR A 89 -6.39 4.65 -4.66
CA THR A 89 -5.90 3.69 -5.65
C THR A 89 -4.79 2.83 -5.05
N ASP A 90 -4.88 1.53 -5.29
CA ASP A 90 -4.25 0.50 -4.49
C ASP A 90 -3.44 -0.48 -5.33
N ILE A 91 -2.25 -0.82 -4.83
CA ILE A 91 -1.59 -2.10 -5.11
C ILE A 91 -1.51 -2.86 -3.79
N GLU A 92 -2.15 -4.02 -3.73
CA GLU A 92 -2.17 -4.85 -2.53
C GLU A 92 -1.68 -6.28 -2.80
N LEU A 93 -0.80 -6.73 -1.91
CA LEU A 93 -0.21 -8.06 -1.92
C LEU A 93 -0.72 -8.84 -0.71
N VAL A 94 -1.61 -9.80 -0.94
CA VAL A 94 -2.19 -10.64 0.13
C VAL A 94 -1.28 -11.85 0.38
N THR A 95 -0.75 -11.96 1.58
CA THR A 95 0.25 -12.99 1.93
C THR A 95 -0.24 -14.44 1.82
N LEU A 96 -1.55 -14.68 1.99
CA LEU A 96 -2.14 -16.01 1.80
C LEU A 96 -2.07 -16.48 0.35
N ASN A 97 -2.19 -15.54 -0.60
CA ASN A 97 -2.10 -15.80 -2.03
C ASN A 97 -0.86 -15.12 -2.59
N PRO A 98 0.35 -15.59 -2.27
CA PRO A 98 1.59 -14.87 -2.53
C PRO A 98 1.97 -14.76 -4.00
N THR A 99 1.13 -15.27 -4.91
CA THR A 99 1.27 -15.17 -6.35
C THR A 99 0.24 -14.24 -6.99
N THR A 100 -0.57 -13.55 -6.19
CA THR A 100 -1.60 -12.62 -6.66
C THR A 100 -1.25 -11.19 -6.29
N VAL A 101 -1.67 -10.27 -7.15
CA VAL A 101 -1.63 -8.84 -6.89
C VAL A 101 -3.02 -8.28 -7.14
N HIS A 102 -3.49 -7.43 -6.23
CA HIS A 102 -4.76 -6.76 -6.31
C HIS A 102 -4.53 -5.31 -6.72
N PHE A 103 -5.24 -4.88 -7.75
CA PHE A 103 -5.25 -3.49 -8.21
C PHE A 103 -6.65 -2.93 -8.10
N THR A 104 -6.80 -1.85 -7.35
CA THR A 104 -8.12 -1.27 -7.06
C THR A 104 -8.08 0.25 -7.20
N ASN A 105 -9.18 0.82 -7.69
CA ASN A 105 -9.51 2.23 -7.53
C ASN A 105 -10.81 2.31 -6.72
N GLN A 106 -10.82 3.12 -5.67
CA GLN A 106 -12.00 3.27 -4.81
C GLN A 106 -12.46 4.71 -4.80
N ASN A 107 -13.77 4.90 -4.62
CA ASN A 107 -14.38 6.18 -4.29
C ASN A 107 -15.74 5.94 -3.63
N ASP A 108 -16.42 7.02 -3.20
CA ASP A 108 -17.74 7.00 -2.56
C ASP A 108 -18.80 6.11 -3.25
N THR A 109 -18.67 5.88 -4.55
CA THR A 109 -19.65 5.15 -5.38
C THR A 109 -19.15 3.80 -5.92
N MET A 110 -17.87 3.48 -5.74
CA MET A 110 -17.18 2.35 -6.40
C MET A 110 -16.17 1.67 -5.46
N SER A 111 -16.55 1.35 -4.24
CA SER A 111 -15.71 0.52 -3.37
C SER A 111 -15.62 -0.91 -3.93
N ASN A 112 -14.41 -1.43 -4.09
CA ASN A 112 -14.05 -2.77 -4.60
C ASN A 112 -14.55 -3.13 -6.01
N SER A 113 -15.48 -2.38 -6.61
CA SER A 113 -16.07 -2.70 -7.93
C SER A 113 -15.11 -2.56 -9.10
N THR A 114 -13.97 -1.91 -8.88
CA THR A 114 -12.90 -1.80 -9.87
C THR A 114 -11.74 -2.77 -9.61
N GLU A 115 -11.81 -3.63 -8.59
CA GLU A 115 -10.72 -4.54 -8.24
C GLU A 115 -10.38 -5.48 -9.41
N THR A 116 -9.09 -5.64 -9.69
CA THR A 116 -8.57 -6.67 -10.58
C THR A 116 -7.52 -7.49 -9.84
N THR A 117 -7.73 -8.80 -9.77
CA THR A 117 -6.76 -9.75 -9.23
C THR A 117 -5.97 -10.40 -10.35
N LEU A 118 -4.65 -10.27 -10.32
CA LEU A 118 -3.76 -10.91 -11.30
C LEU A 118 -3.04 -12.11 -10.73
N TYR A 119 -3.37 -13.30 -11.25
CA TYR A 119 -2.78 -14.57 -10.84
C TYR A 119 -1.43 -14.82 -11.53
N GLY A 120 -0.47 -15.35 -10.77
CA GLY A 120 0.85 -15.75 -11.27
C GLY A 120 1.71 -14.58 -11.75
N SER A 121 1.33 -13.35 -11.40
CA SER A 121 1.91 -12.12 -11.96
C SER A 121 3.19 -11.67 -11.25
N SER A 122 3.36 -12.03 -9.96
CA SER A 122 4.59 -11.84 -9.18
C SER A 122 4.57 -12.75 -7.95
N THR A 123 5.74 -13.16 -7.43
CA THR A 123 5.81 -13.86 -6.14
C THR A 123 6.20 -12.87 -5.06
N ILE A 124 5.41 -12.71 -3.99
CA ILE A 124 5.72 -11.81 -2.86
C ILE A 124 7.14 -12.05 -2.30
N SER A 125 7.65 -13.28 -2.37
CA SER A 125 8.98 -13.63 -1.84
C SER A 125 10.18 -13.16 -2.67
N SER A 126 9.95 -12.62 -3.87
CA SER A 126 11.00 -12.14 -4.79
C SER A 126 10.93 -10.63 -4.92
N TRP A 127 12.07 -10.00 -5.25
CA TRP A 127 12.11 -8.57 -5.53
C TRP A 127 11.42 -8.28 -6.86
N HIS A 128 10.46 -7.37 -6.82
CA HIS A 128 9.76 -6.85 -8.00
C HIS A 128 9.63 -5.33 -7.92
N GLU A 129 9.60 -4.67 -9.07
CA GLU A 129 9.14 -3.27 -9.16
C GLU A 129 7.61 -3.28 -9.31
N TYR A 130 6.92 -2.66 -8.36
CA TYR A 130 5.50 -2.34 -8.45
C TYR A 130 5.36 -0.86 -8.80
N ARG A 131 4.73 -0.56 -9.94
CA ARG A 131 4.55 0.81 -10.40
C ARG A 131 3.10 1.14 -10.67
N LEU A 132 2.72 2.34 -10.28
CA LEU A 132 1.45 2.96 -10.58
C LEU A 132 1.70 4.33 -11.24
N ASP A 133 1.12 4.54 -12.41
CA ASP A 133 1.11 5.83 -13.10
C ASP A 133 -0.32 6.41 -13.05
N TRP A 134 -0.51 7.50 -12.34
CA TRP A 134 -1.77 8.22 -12.21
C TRP A 134 -1.71 9.55 -12.96
N VAL A 135 -2.60 9.68 -13.94
CA VAL A 135 -2.77 10.86 -14.79
C VAL A 135 -4.25 11.27 -14.81
N PRO A 136 -4.62 12.44 -15.37
CA PRO A 136 -6.02 12.82 -15.50
C PRO A 136 -6.85 11.73 -16.21
N GLY A 137 -7.80 11.14 -15.49
CA GLY A 137 -8.75 10.16 -16.02
C GLY A 137 -8.25 8.71 -16.13
N SER A 138 -7.02 8.41 -15.70
CA SER A 138 -6.49 7.03 -15.79
C SER A 138 -5.47 6.72 -14.70
N VAL A 139 -5.50 5.46 -14.24
CA VAL A 139 -4.44 4.83 -13.45
C VAL A 139 -3.96 3.57 -14.16
N SER A 140 -2.67 3.50 -14.48
CA SER A 140 -2.02 2.34 -15.09
C SER A 140 -1.11 1.64 -14.08
N PHE A 141 -1.20 0.31 -14.01
CA PHE A 141 -0.46 -0.53 -13.07
C PHE A 141 0.54 -1.41 -13.80
N TYR A 142 1.75 -1.51 -13.27
CA TYR A 142 2.85 -2.26 -13.86
C TYR A 142 3.55 -3.14 -12.82
N ILE A 143 4.07 -4.26 -13.29
CA ILE A 143 4.99 -5.13 -12.53
C ILE A 143 6.21 -5.36 -13.42
N ASP A 144 7.40 -5.04 -12.91
CA ASP A 144 8.68 -5.15 -13.62
C ASP A 144 8.66 -4.46 -15.00
N GLY A 145 8.08 -3.26 -15.03
CA GLY A 145 7.95 -2.44 -16.25
C GLY A 145 6.89 -2.91 -17.25
N VAL A 146 6.25 -4.06 -17.04
CA VAL A 146 5.19 -4.60 -17.91
C VAL A 146 3.84 -4.05 -17.47
N LEU A 147 3.08 -3.44 -18.40
CA LEU A 147 1.70 -2.99 -18.14
C LEU A 147 0.83 -4.20 -17.82
N ARG A 148 0.12 -4.13 -16.69
CA ARG A 148 -0.71 -5.21 -16.18
C ARG A 148 -2.19 -4.87 -16.16
N GLU A 149 -2.52 -3.62 -15.89
CA GLU A 149 -3.91 -3.14 -15.83
C GLU A 149 -3.95 -1.64 -16.11
N ASN A 150 -5.07 -1.14 -16.67
CA ASN A 150 -5.34 0.28 -16.83
C ASN A 150 -6.81 0.60 -16.52
N LYS A 151 -7.03 1.40 -15.49
CA LYS A 151 -8.35 1.75 -14.98
C LYS A 151 -8.71 3.20 -15.34
N THR A 152 -9.91 3.38 -15.87
CA THR A 152 -10.52 4.71 -16.13
C THR A 152 -11.72 5.01 -15.23
N GLN A 153 -12.17 4.00 -14.46
CA GLN A 153 -13.19 4.13 -13.44
C GLN A 153 -12.56 4.25 -12.06
N GLY A 154 -13.27 4.84 -11.10
CA GLY A 154 -12.76 5.00 -9.74
C GLY A 154 -11.58 5.96 -9.57
N VAL A 155 -11.06 6.54 -10.65
CA VAL A 155 -9.79 7.30 -10.65
C VAL A 155 -9.81 8.44 -9.64
N PRO A 156 -8.78 8.59 -8.78
CA PRO A 156 -8.65 9.72 -7.87
C PRO A 156 -8.74 11.09 -8.56
N LYS A 157 -9.40 12.05 -7.90
CA LYS A 157 -9.75 13.35 -8.50
C LYS A 157 -9.18 14.58 -7.80
N GLY A 158 -8.47 14.41 -6.69
CA GLY A 158 -7.97 15.53 -5.90
C GLY A 158 -6.70 15.17 -5.11
N PRO A 159 -6.21 16.12 -4.29
CA PRO A 159 -4.99 15.95 -3.53
C PRO A 159 -5.14 14.94 -2.38
N GLY A 160 -4.03 14.27 -2.05
CA GLY A 160 -3.95 13.34 -0.95
C GLY A 160 -2.51 12.99 -0.60
N ALA A 161 -2.32 11.84 0.06
CA ALA A 161 -1.02 11.33 0.45
C ALA A 161 -0.81 9.90 -0.06
N TRP A 162 0.45 9.50 -0.17
CA TRP A 162 0.81 8.12 -0.47
C TRP A 162 1.19 7.38 0.81
N TYR A 163 0.80 6.11 0.85
CA TYR A 163 0.92 5.24 2.00
C TYR A 163 1.53 3.91 1.58
N TRP A 164 2.32 3.37 2.51
CA TRP A 164 2.75 1.98 2.47
C TRP A 164 2.43 1.38 3.82
N ASN A 165 1.93 0.16 3.84
CA ASN A 165 1.68 -0.55 5.08
C ASN A 165 1.97 -2.05 4.97
N ALA A 166 2.22 -2.66 6.13
CA ALA A 166 2.15 -4.09 6.33
C ALA A 166 1.16 -4.31 7.48
N TRP A 167 -0.02 -4.83 7.16
CA TRP A 167 -1.15 -4.81 8.06
C TRP A 167 -1.93 -6.12 8.12
N SER A 168 -2.65 -6.29 9.21
CA SER A 168 -3.61 -7.36 9.45
C SER A 168 -4.70 -6.81 10.34
N ASP A 169 -5.96 -7.11 10.02
CA ASP A 169 -7.12 -6.79 10.84
C ASP A 169 -7.91 -8.05 11.26
N GLY A 170 -7.51 -9.22 10.79
CA GLY A 170 -8.27 -10.45 11.00
C GLY A 170 -9.52 -10.58 10.13
N GLY A 171 -9.77 -9.61 9.25
CA GLY A 171 -10.90 -9.57 8.34
C GLY A 171 -10.73 -10.50 7.13
N PRO A 172 -11.74 -10.57 6.26
CA PRO A 172 -11.76 -11.48 5.12
C PRO A 172 -10.73 -11.15 4.05
N PHE A 173 -10.24 -9.91 3.98
CA PHE A 173 -9.23 -9.53 2.99
C PHE A 173 -7.81 -9.89 3.47
N SER A 174 -7.46 -9.53 4.70
CA SER A 174 -6.20 -9.97 5.32
C SER A 174 -6.15 -11.48 5.56
N GLN A 175 -7.32 -12.13 5.69
CA GLN A 175 -7.49 -13.55 5.98
C GLN A 175 -6.77 -13.99 7.26
N GLY A 176 -6.86 -13.14 8.28
CA GLY A 176 -6.21 -13.38 9.55
C GLY A 176 -6.90 -14.43 10.44
N PRO A 177 -6.43 -14.56 11.69
CA PRO A 177 -5.32 -13.80 12.29
C PRO A 177 -3.96 -14.17 11.70
N ALA A 178 -3.07 -13.19 11.55
CA ALA A 178 -1.66 -13.42 11.27
C ALA A 178 -0.98 -14.12 12.45
N ARG A 179 -1.06 -15.45 12.51
CA ARG A 179 -0.47 -16.27 13.59
C ARG A 179 1.06 -16.29 13.58
N GLN A 180 1.66 -15.81 12.50
CA GLN A 180 3.09 -15.66 12.36
C GLN A 180 3.39 -14.25 11.88
N ALA A 181 4.55 -13.73 12.28
CA ALA A 181 4.95 -12.40 11.87
C ALA A 181 5.22 -12.36 10.37
N ASN A 182 4.95 -11.20 9.78
CA ASN A 182 5.27 -10.89 8.40
C ASN A 182 6.13 -9.64 8.31
N THR A 183 6.95 -9.55 7.27
CA THR A 183 7.76 -8.38 6.98
C THR A 183 7.70 -8.07 5.50
N SER A 184 7.30 -6.85 5.16
CA SER A 184 7.58 -6.23 3.87
C SER A 184 8.95 -5.57 3.91
N PHE A 185 9.79 -5.91 2.94
CA PHE A 185 11.10 -5.34 2.70
C PHE A 185 10.99 -4.43 1.48
N ILE A 186 11.30 -3.15 1.67
CA ILE A 186 11.30 -2.16 0.60
C ILE A 186 12.73 -1.70 0.38
N GLN A 187 13.21 -1.88 -0.85
CA GLN A 187 14.55 -1.49 -1.28
C GLN A 187 14.58 -0.03 -1.75
N SER A 188 13.56 0.41 -2.49
CA SER A 188 13.42 1.80 -2.91
C SER A 188 11.96 2.19 -3.09
N ILE A 189 11.71 3.48 -2.92
CA ILE A 189 10.47 4.16 -3.29
C ILE A 189 10.88 5.38 -4.12
N ASP A 190 10.54 5.37 -5.41
CA ASP A 190 10.80 6.47 -6.33
C ASP A 190 9.47 7.11 -6.72
N MET A 191 9.35 8.42 -6.52
CA MET A 191 8.11 9.16 -6.72
C MET A 191 8.34 10.40 -7.59
N TYR A 192 7.60 10.47 -8.69
CA TYR A 192 7.55 11.62 -9.59
C TYR A 192 6.14 12.18 -9.52
N VAL A 193 5.92 13.24 -8.73
CA VAL A 193 4.58 13.70 -8.37
C VAL A 193 4.37 15.18 -8.61
N ASN A 194 3.13 15.54 -8.93
CA ASN A 194 2.64 16.91 -8.89
C ASN A 194 2.07 17.22 -7.50
N ARG A 195 2.12 18.49 -7.09
CA ARG A 195 1.59 18.97 -5.82
C ARG A 195 0.86 20.28 -6.00
N THR A 196 -0.25 20.48 -5.27
CA THR A 196 -1.03 21.72 -5.36
C THR A 196 -0.41 22.89 -4.59
N GLY A 197 0.44 22.62 -3.59
CA GLY A 197 1.11 23.63 -2.77
C GLY A 197 2.36 24.27 -3.38
N LEU A 198 2.80 23.83 -4.56
CA LEU A 198 3.93 24.43 -5.28
C LEU A 198 3.46 25.65 -6.09
N VAL A 199 3.21 26.77 -5.41
CA VAL A 199 3.15 28.07 -6.09
C VAL A 199 4.59 28.46 -6.42
N CYS A 200 4.95 28.46 -7.70
CA CYS A 200 6.23 28.99 -8.13
C CYS A 200 6.21 30.51 -7.90
N GLY A 201 7.01 31.01 -6.95
CA GLY A 201 7.27 32.44 -6.75
C GLY A 201 6.79 33.03 -5.43
N LYS A 202 7.71 33.11 -4.46
CA LYS A 202 8.00 34.34 -3.70
C LYS A 202 9.49 34.43 -3.46
#